data_AF-A0ABD0N1Y8-F1
#
_entry.id   AF-A0ABD0N1Y8-F1
#
_cell.length_a   1.000
_cell.length_b   1.000
_cell.length_c   1.000
_cell.angle_alpha   90.00
_cell.angle_beta   90.00
_cell.angle_gamma   90.00
#
_symmetry.space_group_name_H-M   'P 1'
#
loop_
_entity.id
_entity.type
_entity.pdbx_description
1 polymer ?
#
loop_
_entity_poly.entity_id
_entity_poly.type
_entity_poly.pdbx_seq_one_letter_code
_entity_poly.pdbx_strand_id
1 'polypeptide(L)'
;SRFLSHLRSELERRIQSLTVMEMSEKEILRDAVTRTQREKIVETFFKHAFSKVLDIDKSDAGDLSNRTREALQCELTRVEFASVLGLKPDSLFVESMFTLADKDGNGYLSFQEFLDVIVIFMT
;
A
#
# COMPACT_ATOMS: atom_id res chain seq x y z
N SER A 1 23.07 -19.37 1.38
CA SER A 1 22.92 -18.52 2.57
C SER A 1 22.11 -19.27 3.63
N ARG A 2 22.58 -19.35 4.89
CA ARG A 2 21.83 -19.98 6.01
C ARG A 2 20.47 -19.30 6.26
N PHE A 3 20.37 -18.00 5.96
CA PHE A 3 19.11 -17.26 6.06
C PHE A 3 18.07 -17.79 5.07
N LEU A 4 18.43 -17.93 3.78
CA LEU A 4 17.51 -18.40 2.74
C LEU A 4 17.03 -19.84 2.99
N SER A 5 17.88 -20.71 3.55
CA SER A 5 17.47 -22.08 3.90
C SER A 5 16.44 -22.10 5.03
N HIS A 6 16.63 -21.29 6.07
CA HIS A 6 15.64 -21.18 7.15
C HIS A 6 14.34 -20.54 6.66
N LEU A 7 14.44 -19.49 5.84
CA LEU A 7 13.28 -18.81 5.27
C LEU A 7 12.46 -19.76 4.38
N ARG A 8 13.12 -20.53 3.50
CA ARG A 8 12.46 -21.55 2.68
C ARG A 8 11.73 -22.59 3.53
N SER A 9 12.41 -23.14 4.54
CA SER A 9 11.82 -24.16 5.42
C SER A 9 10.58 -23.64 6.15
N GLU A 10 10.57 -22.38 6.59
CA GLU A 10 9.42 -21.79 7.28
C GLU A 10 8.25 -21.46 6.33
N LEU A 11 8.54 -21.03 5.10
CA LEU A 11 7.51 -20.75 4.08
C LEU A 11 6.86 -22.04 3.55
N GLU A 12 7.63 -23.12 3.38
CA GLU A 12 7.12 -24.43 2.95
C GLU A 12 6.12 -25.01 3.97
N ARG A 13 6.32 -24.76 5.26
CA ARG A 13 5.34 -25.13 6.31
C ARG A 13 4.00 -24.42 6.18
N ARG A 14 3.98 -23.26 5.51
CA ARG A 14 2.82 -22.38 5.34
C ARG A 14 2.21 -22.45 3.93
N ILE A 15 2.64 -23.40 3.09
CA ILE A 15 2.19 -23.59 1.69
C ILE A 15 2.51 -22.34 0.82
N GLN A 16 3.61 -21.64 1.13
CA GLN A 16 4.09 -20.51 0.32
C GLN A 16 5.38 -20.89 -0.40
N SER A 17 5.46 -20.63 -1.70
CA SER A 17 6.65 -20.91 -2.51
C SER A 17 7.64 -19.75 -2.47
N LEU A 18 8.90 -20.04 -2.16
CA LEU A 18 9.98 -19.05 -2.24
C LEU A 18 10.62 -19.06 -3.64
N THR A 19 10.42 -17.96 -4.38
CA THR A 19 11.15 -17.67 -5.63
C THR A 19 12.43 -16.92 -5.31
N VAL A 20 13.57 -17.43 -5.78
CA VAL A 20 14.88 -16.78 -5.62
C VAL A 20 15.46 -16.52 -7.00
N MET A 21 15.90 -15.30 -7.24
CA MET A 21 16.53 -14.86 -8.49
C MET A 21 17.92 -14.33 -8.17
N GLU A 22 18.91 -14.71 -8.97
CA GLU A 22 20.24 -14.08 -8.91
C GLU A 22 20.25 -12.81 -9.75
N MET A 23 20.75 -11.72 -9.16
CA MET A 23 20.78 -10.39 -9.75
C MET A 23 22.06 -9.68 -9.30
N SER A 24 22.58 -8.73 -10.08
CA SER A 24 23.69 -7.89 -9.64
C SER A 24 23.26 -6.89 -8.58
N GLU A 25 24.18 -6.45 -7.72
CA GLU A 25 23.90 -5.42 -6.69
C GLU A 25 23.28 -4.16 -7.31
N LYS A 26 23.79 -3.73 -8.47
CA LYS A 26 23.28 -2.56 -9.19
C LYS A 26 21.82 -2.74 -9.63
N GLU A 27 21.43 -3.94 -10.05
CA GLU A 27 20.04 -4.23 -10.43
C GLU A 27 19.13 -4.28 -9.21
N ILE A 28 19.56 -4.93 -8.13
CA ILE A 28 18.82 -4.98 -6.87
C ILE A 28 18.56 -3.57 -6.34
N LEU A 29 19.58 -2.71 -6.32
CA LEU A 29 19.44 -1.33 -5.83
C LEU A 29 18.55 -0.47 -6.72
N ARG A 30 18.57 -0.71 -8.03
CA ARG A 30 17.72 0.01 -9.00
C ARG A 30 16.26 -0.37 -8.84
N ASP A 31 15.97 -1.65 -8.61
CA ASP A 31 14.62 -2.19 -8.59
C ASP A 31 14.00 -2.17 -7.17
N ALA A 32 14.79 -1.93 -6.13
CA ALA A 32 14.32 -1.78 -4.77
C ALA A 32 13.51 -0.47 -4.57
N VAL A 33 12.41 -0.59 -3.82
CA VAL A 33 11.61 0.57 -3.39
C VAL A 33 12.06 1.02 -2.00
N THR A 34 12.60 2.23 -1.93
CA THR A 34 12.99 2.88 -0.68
C THR A 34 11.78 3.45 0.05
N ARG A 35 11.93 3.72 1.36
CA ARG A 35 10.88 4.35 2.17
C ARG A 35 10.38 5.68 1.58
N THR A 36 11.29 6.56 1.15
CA THR A 36 10.93 7.85 0.54
C THR A 36 10.20 7.68 -0.80
N GLN A 37 10.54 6.65 -1.59
CA GLN A 37 9.79 6.34 -2.80
C GLN A 37 8.40 5.81 -2.47
N ARG A 38 8.29 4.94 -1.45
CA ARG A 38 7.01 4.43 -0.95
C ARG A 38 6.09 5.55 -0.45
N GLU A 39 6.60 6.51 0.30
CA GLU A 39 5.84 7.69 0.76
C GLU A 39 5.23 8.47 -0.42
N LYS A 40 6.00 8.67 -1.50
CA LYS A 40 5.49 9.32 -2.73
C LYS A 40 4.41 8.50 -3.43
N ILE A 41 4.57 7.18 -3.48
CA ILE A 41 3.57 6.28 -4.07
C ILE A 41 2.24 6.38 -3.30
N VAL A 42 2.30 6.37 -1.97
CA VAL A 42 1.13 6.54 -1.09
C VAL A 42 0.51 7.93 -1.29
N GLU A 43 1.30 9.00 -1.33
CA GLU A 43 0.79 10.35 -1.58
C GLU A 43 0.03 10.45 -2.92
N THR A 44 0.62 9.90 -3.99
CA THR A 44 -0.02 9.86 -5.31
C THR A 44 -1.32 9.05 -5.28
N PHE A 45 -1.36 7.92 -4.58
CA PHE A 45 -2.59 7.13 -4.37
C PHE A 45 -3.70 7.98 -3.75
N PHE A 46 -3.41 8.70 -2.67
CA PHE A 46 -4.42 9.48 -1.95
C PHE A 46 -4.90 10.69 -2.77
N LYS A 47 -4.00 11.40 -3.46
CA LYS A 47 -4.37 12.47 -4.38
C LYS A 47 -5.34 11.98 -5.46
N HIS A 48 -5.10 10.79 -6.01
CA HIS A 48 -6.00 10.18 -6.98
C HIS A 48 -7.33 9.73 -6.36
N ALA A 49 -7.31 9.11 -5.19
CA ALA A 49 -8.52 8.69 -4.49
C ALA A 49 -9.44 9.89 -4.21
N PHE A 50 -8.88 10.98 -3.67
CA PHE A 50 -9.63 12.19 -3.37
C PHE A 50 -10.05 12.96 -4.62
N SER A 51 -9.25 13.03 -5.68
CA SER A 51 -9.69 13.61 -6.96
C SER A 51 -10.93 12.89 -7.50
N LYS A 52 -10.99 11.56 -7.37
CA LYS A 52 -12.15 10.77 -7.82
C LYS A 52 -13.39 10.98 -6.95
N VAL A 53 -13.25 11.13 -5.64
CA VAL A 53 -14.39 11.30 -4.71
C VAL A 53 -14.88 12.75 -4.63
N LEU A 54 -13.96 13.72 -4.66
CA LEU A 54 -14.26 15.14 -4.47
C LEU A 54 -14.38 15.94 -5.77
N ASP A 55 -14.27 15.28 -6.93
CA ASP A 55 -14.24 15.90 -8.27
C ASP A 55 -13.20 17.04 -8.39
N ILE A 56 -12.08 16.90 -7.68
CA ILE A 56 -10.99 17.87 -7.69
C ILE A 56 -10.15 17.66 -8.95
N ASP A 57 -9.81 18.77 -9.60
CA ASP A 57 -9.10 18.85 -10.88
C ASP A 57 -7.83 17.97 -10.88
N LYS A 58 -7.73 17.07 -11.88
CA LYS A 58 -6.67 16.04 -11.97
C LYS A 58 -5.26 16.61 -12.19
N SER A 59 -5.15 17.90 -12.48
CA SER A 59 -3.89 18.59 -12.73
C SER A 59 -2.96 18.59 -11.50
N ASP A 60 -3.51 18.50 -10.29
CA ASP A 60 -2.74 18.48 -9.03
C ASP A 60 -2.43 17.04 -8.53
N ALA A 61 -3.00 16.02 -9.18
CA ALA A 61 -2.82 14.61 -8.80
C ALA A 61 -1.48 14.00 -9.28
N GLY A 62 -0.70 14.74 -10.08
CA GLY A 62 0.57 14.29 -10.65
C GLY A 62 0.41 13.48 -11.94
N ASP A 63 1.42 13.54 -12.81
CA ASP A 63 1.39 13.01 -14.17
C ASP A 63 1.31 11.46 -14.24
N LEU A 64 0.45 10.99 -15.16
CA LEU A 64 -0.07 9.62 -15.35
C LEU A 64 0.92 8.69 -16.06
N SER A 65 2.12 8.51 -15.49
CA SER A 65 3.06 7.47 -15.96
C SER A 65 2.86 6.14 -15.20
N ASN A 66 3.67 5.11 -15.52
CA ASN A 66 3.68 3.76 -14.92
C ASN A 66 3.44 3.72 -13.39
N ARG A 67 3.83 4.78 -12.67
CA ARG A 67 3.61 4.97 -11.23
C ARG A 67 2.13 5.04 -10.81
N THR A 68 1.22 5.45 -11.70
CA THR A 68 -0.22 5.50 -11.40
C THR A 68 -0.81 4.10 -11.30
N ARG A 69 -0.36 3.20 -12.18
CA ARG A 69 -0.78 1.81 -12.16
C ARG A 69 -0.19 1.08 -10.95
N GLU A 70 1.08 1.37 -10.62
CA GLU A 70 1.70 0.88 -9.37
C GLU A 70 0.97 1.41 -8.14
N ALA A 71 0.64 2.70 -8.08
CA ALA A 71 -0.10 3.29 -6.97
C ALA A 71 -1.50 2.65 -6.81
N LEU A 72 -2.27 2.49 -7.89
CA LEU A 72 -3.59 1.86 -7.83
C LEU A 72 -3.55 0.35 -7.46
N GLN A 73 -2.42 -0.30 -7.67
CA GLN A 73 -2.17 -1.68 -7.24
C GLN A 73 -1.50 -1.77 -5.85
N CYS A 74 -1.15 -0.62 -5.25
CA CYS A 74 -0.60 -0.61 -3.90
C CYS A 74 -1.72 -0.77 -2.88
N GLU A 75 -1.41 -1.53 -1.84
CA GLU A 75 -2.23 -1.60 -0.65
C GLU A 75 -1.62 -0.73 0.46
N LEU A 76 -2.46 -0.22 1.35
CA LEU A 76 -2.08 0.65 2.44
C LEU A 76 -2.00 -0.12 3.74
N THR A 77 -0.93 0.12 4.50
CA THR A 77 -0.87 -0.32 5.90
C THR A 77 -1.76 0.58 6.76
N ARG A 78 -2.11 0.08 7.95
CA ARG A 78 -2.84 0.86 8.97
C ARG A 78 -2.11 2.15 9.37
N VAL A 79 -0.78 2.11 9.43
CA VAL A 79 0.03 3.26 9.79
C VAL A 79 -0.01 4.33 8.69
N GLU A 80 0.08 3.92 7.43
CA GLU A 80 -0.04 4.82 6.28
C GLU A 80 -1.44 5.45 6.21
N PHE A 81 -2.49 4.64 6.39
CA PHE A 81 -3.87 5.12 6.47
C PHE A 81 -4.06 6.18 7.57
N ALA A 82 -3.59 5.89 8.79
CA ALA A 82 -3.67 6.82 9.90
C ALA A 82 -2.88 8.11 9.64
N SER A 83 -1.65 7.98 9.14
CA SER A 83 -0.76 9.11 8.87
C SER A 83 -1.37 10.09 7.88
N VAL A 84 -2.04 9.60 6.83
CA VAL A 84 -2.61 10.48 5.81
C VAL A 84 -3.90 11.16 6.28
N LEU A 85 -4.68 10.51 7.14
CA LEU A 85 -5.84 11.12 7.78
C LEU A 85 -5.48 12.02 8.97
N GLY A 86 -4.20 12.13 9.33
CA GLY A 86 -3.74 12.90 10.49
C GLY A 86 -4.18 12.28 11.83
N LEU A 87 -4.41 10.96 11.84
CA LEU A 87 -4.88 10.20 12.99
C LEU A 87 -3.77 9.41 13.65
N LYS A 88 -3.97 9.04 14.91
CA LYS A 88 -3.04 8.16 15.61
C LYS A 88 -3.24 6.70 15.15
N PRO A 89 -2.17 5.98 14.77
CA PRO A 89 -2.27 4.62 14.24
C PRO A 89 -2.80 3.59 15.25
N ASP A 90 -2.66 3.88 16.55
CA ASP A 90 -3.15 3.10 17.69
C ASP A 90 -4.52 3.57 18.21
N SER A 91 -5.19 4.50 17.51
CA SER A 91 -6.53 4.91 17.89
C SER A 91 -7.57 3.83 17.55
N LEU A 92 -8.54 3.66 18.45
CA LEU A 92 -9.69 2.76 18.24
C LEU A 92 -10.46 3.09 16.95
N PHE A 93 -10.49 4.36 16.56
CA PHE A 93 -11.10 4.80 15.31
C PHE A 93 -10.37 4.20 14.11
N VAL A 94 -9.04 4.35 14.04
CA VAL A 94 -8.24 3.78 12.95
C VAL A 94 -8.36 2.27 12.93
N GLU A 95 -8.30 1.61 14.08
CA GLU A 95 -8.44 0.16 14.17
C GLU A 95 -9.80 -0.31 13.63
N SER A 96 -10.90 0.26 14.14
CA SER A 96 -12.26 -0.12 13.74
C SER A 96 -12.51 0.16 12.26
N MET A 97 -12.04 1.31 11.77
CA MET A 97 -12.19 1.67 10.36
C MET A 97 -11.39 0.78 9.44
N PHE A 98 -10.15 0.48 9.82
CA PHE A 98 -9.29 -0.40 9.05
C PHE A 98 -9.90 -1.81 8.97
N THR A 99 -10.40 -2.35 10.08
CA THR A 99 -11.05 -3.67 10.12
C THR A 99 -12.37 -3.70 9.34
N LEU A 100 -13.13 -2.60 9.31
CA LEU A 100 -14.37 -2.53 8.52
C LEU A 100 -14.08 -2.48 7.00
N ALA A 101 -12.96 -1.86 6.64
CA ALA A 101 -12.55 -1.62 5.27
C ALA A 101 -11.85 -2.81 4.62
N ASP A 102 -11.02 -3.53 5.40
CA ASP A 102 -10.26 -4.72 4.98
C ASP A 102 -11.21 -5.90 4.76
N LYS A 103 -11.71 -6.04 3.52
CA LYS A 103 -12.74 -7.02 3.14
C LYS A 103 -12.14 -8.39 2.88
N ASP A 104 -10.92 -8.44 2.36
CA ASP A 104 -10.23 -9.69 2.09
C ASP A 104 -9.45 -10.22 3.32
N GLY A 105 -9.29 -9.39 4.35
CA GLY A 105 -8.67 -9.75 5.62
C GLY A 105 -7.16 -9.91 5.52
N ASN A 106 -6.53 -9.31 4.51
CA ASN A 106 -5.09 -9.45 4.26
C ASN A 106 -4.22 -8.54 5.15
N GLY A 107 -4.84 -7.63 5.91
CA GLY A 107 -4.18 -6.70 6.82
C GLY A 107 -3.68 -5.40 6.16
N TYR A 108 -4.03 -5.19 4.90
CA TYR A 108 -3.78 -4.00 4.11
C TYR A 108 -5.11 -3.49 3.50
N LEU A 109 -5.13 -2.24 3.03
CA LEU A 109 -6.28 -1.70 2.30
C LEU A 109 -5.93 -1.45 0.84
N SER A 110 -6.62 -2.13 -0.06
CA SER A 110 -6.59 -1.83 -1.47
C SER A 110 -7.21 -0.44 -1.76
N PHE A 111 -6.96 0.09 -2.96
CA PHE A 111 -7.59 1.33 -3.42
C PHE A 111 -9.11 1.31 -3.32
N GLN A 112 -9.73 0.17 -3.64
CA GLN A 112 -11.19 0.05 -3.61
C GLN A 112 -11.73 0.04 -2.18
N GLU A 113 -11.11 -0.71 -1.28
CA GLU A 113 -11.50 -0.76 0.14
C GLU A 113 -11.34 0.60 0.83
N PHE A 114 -10.26 1.30 0.51
CA PHE A 114 -10.06 2.67 0.98
C PHE A 114 -11.14 3.63 0.46
N LEU A 115 -11.50 3.56 -0.82
CA LEU A 115 -12.57 4.40 -1.38
C LEU A 115 -13.93 4.12 -0.71
N ASP A 116 -14.24 2.85 -0.45
CA ASP A 116 -15.49 2.48 0.20
C ASP A 116 -15.63 3.11 1.59
N VAL A 117 -14.52 3.21 2.33
CA VAL A 117 -14.46 3.99 3.58
C VAL A 117 -14.75 5.46 3.33
N ILE A 118 -13.99 6.10 2.45
CA ILE A 118 -14.09 7.56 2.26
C ILE A 118 -15.48 7.97 1.78
N VAL A 119 -16.11 7.18 0.91
CA VAL A 119 -17.48 7.43 0.46
C VAL A 119 -18.46 7.40 1.64
N ILE A 120 -18.33 6.48 2.60
CA ILE A 120 -19.18 6.44 3.80
C ILE A 120 -19.02 7.71 4.65
N PHE A 121 -17.82 8.32 4.71
CA PHE A 121 -17.59 9.53 5.50
C PHE A 121 -17.91 10.84 4.79
N MET A 122 -17.86 10.86 3.46
CA MET A 122 -18.09 12.07 2.65
C MET A 122 -19.55 12.23 2.19
N THR A 123 -20.43 11.30 2.56
CA THR A 123 -21.89 11.36 2.30
C THR A 123 -22.63 11.69 3.59
#